data_AF-A0AAU5HHI8-F1
#
_entry.id   AF-A0AAU5HHI8-F1
#
_cell.length_a   1.000
_cell.length_b   1.000
_cell.length_c   1.000
_cell.angle_alpha   90.00
_cell.angle_beta   90.00
_cell.angle_gamma   90.00
#
_symmetry.space_group_name_H-M   'P 1'
#
loop_
_entity.id
_entity.type
_entity.pdbx_description
1 polymer ?
#
loop_
_entity_poly.entity_id
_entity_poly.type
_entity_poly.pdbx_seq_one_letter_code
_entity_poly.pdbx_strand_id
1 'polypeptide(L)'
;MYNPTVARLTYKALLGRRRALILFALPVLLILISVAVRLLTGADDSTASSILGGFALATMVPLIGVVAGTGAIGPEIDDGSIVYLLAKPLKRPSIIFTKLVVAIGVSVVFSAVPTIVAGFILNGNSQQMAFAFGAAAAAASVAYSAVFLLLGVITRQAVVFGLVYALVWESLIGSLVPGARTLSVQQWALALAQKIAGDGAGVSSDVGLPMAVVLLVGVTVAGTWFAGQKLRTLVLAGEE
;
A
#
# COMPACT_ATOMS: atom_id res chain seq x y z
N MET A 1 -4.78 8.61 20.04
CA MET A 1 -4.55 7.47 20.95
C MET A 1 -5.24 6.25 20.36
N TYR A 2 -4.52 5.14 20.20
CA TYR A 2 -5.05 3.93 19.58
C TYR A 2 -6.28 3.36 20.34
N ASN A 3 -7.31 2.89 19.63
CA ASN A 3 -8.49 2.26 20.23
C ASN A 3 -8.61 0.78 19.81
N PRO A 4 -8.43 -0.19 20.72
CA PRO A 4 -8.40 -1.62 20.36
C PRO A 4 -9.74 -2.13 19.81
N THR A 5 -10.86 -1.58 20.25
CA THR A 5 -12.20 -1.99 19.77
C THR A 5 -12.41 -1.56 18.32
N VAL A 6 -12.07 -0.31 17.99
CA VAL A 6 -12.12 0.19 16.61
C VAL A 6 -11.17 -0.60 15.71
N ALA A 7 -9.99 -0.95 16.21
CA ALA A 7 -9.04 -1.76 15.48
C ALA A 7 -9.58 -3.16 15.16
N ARG A 8 -10.16 -3.86 16.13
CA ARG A 8 -10.74 -5.20 15.95
C ARG A 8 -11.90 -5.19 14.95
N LEU A 9 -12.77 -4.18 15.01
CA LEU A 9 -13.87 -4.03 14.07
C LEU A 9 -13.36 -3.76 12.64
N THR A 10 -12.40 -2.86 12.50
CA THR A 10 -11.80 -2.53 11.20
C THR A 10 -11.10 -3.75 10.59
N TYR A 11 -10.35 -4.50 11.40
CA TYR A 11 -9.67 -5.72 10.96
C TYR A 11 -10.66 -6.78 10.46
N LYS A 12 -11.74 -7.04 11.23
CA LYS A 12 -12.80 -7.96 10.82
C LYS A 12 -13.53 -7.48 9.56
N ALA A 13 -13.78 -6.18 9.42
CA ALA A 13 -14.42 -5.62 8.25
C ALA A 13 -13.55 -5.78 6.99
N LEU A 14 -12.24 -5.58 7.12
CA LEU A 14 -11.27 -5.74 6.04
C LEU A 14 -11.15 -7.19 5.57
N LEU A 15 -10.99 -8.14 6.50
CA LEU A 15 -10.75 -9.55 6.15
C LEU A 15 -12.03 -10.39 5.99
N GLY A 16 -13.17 -9.93 6.50
CA GLY A 16 -14.43 -10.67 6.49
C GLY A 16 -15.28 -10.49 5.23
N ARG A 17 -14.93 -9.56 4.34
CA ARG A 17 -15.72 -9.27 3.11
C ARG A 17 -15.17 -10.04 1.91
N ARG A 18 -16.02 -10.29 0.89
CA ARG A 18 -15.59 -10.87 -0.41
C ARG A 18 -14.42 -10.12 -1.05
N ARG A 19 -14.30 -8.81 -0.80
CA ARG A 19 -13.18 -7.97 -1.28
C ARG A 19 -11.83 -8.37 -0.68
N ALA A 20 -11.81 -9.05 0.47
CA ALA A 20 -10.59 -9.60 1.07
C ALA A 20 -9.93 -10.68 0.19
N LEU A 21 -10.69 -11.34 -0.70
CA LEU A 21 -10.14 -12.33 -1.62
C LEU A 21 -9.03 -11.74 -2.49
N ILE A 22 -9.14 -10.47 -2.90
CA ILE A 22 -8.11 -9.77 -3.69
C ILE A 22 -6.81 -9.66 -2.89
N LEU A 23 -6.93 -9.44 -1.57
CA LEU A 23 -5.81 -9.32 -0.64
C LEU A 23 -4.98 -10.61 -0.57
N PHE A 24 -5.62 -11.78 -0.77
CA PHE A 24 -4.94 -13.08 -0.85
C PHE A 24 -4.53 -13.44 -2.28
N ALA A 25 -5.36 -13.11 -3.27
CA ALA A 25 -5.15 -13.50 -4.66
C ALA A 25 -3.87 -12.92 -5.24
N LEU A 26 -3.57 -11.63 -5.01
CA LEU A 26 -2.37 -10.99 -5.55
C LEU A 26 -1.06 -11.57 -4.97
N PRO A 27 -0.94 -11.76 -3.63
CA PRO A 27 0.19 -12.49 -3.06
C PRO A 27 0.37 -13.90 -3.59
N VAL A 28 -0.71 -14.68 -3.68
CA VAL A 28 -0.66 -16.04 -4.20
C VAL A 28 -0.17 -16.02 -5.64
N LEU A 29 -0.67 -15.10 -6.46
CA LEU A 29 -0.23 -14.92 -7.84
C LEU A 29 1.26 -14.57 -7.93
N LEU A 30 1.77 -13.67 -7.07
CA LEU A 30 3.20 -13.36 -7.01
C LEU A 30 4.03 -14.62 -6.73
N ILE A 31 3.63 -15.43 -5.73
CA ILE A 31 4.34 -16.66 -5.38
C ILE A 31 4.30 -17.66 -6.53
N LEU A 32 3.14 -17.84 -7.17
CA LEU A 32 3.00 -18.75 -8.31
C LEU A 32 3.90 -18.35 -9.48
N ILE A 33 3.91 -17.06 -9.84
CA ILE A 33 4.80 -16.53 -10.88
C ILE A 33 6.26 -16.76 -10.48
N SER A 34 6.61 -16.50 -9.22
CA SER A 34 7.97 -16.67 -8.71
C SER A 34 8.46 -18.11 -8.80
N VAL A 35 7.62 -19.07 -8.41
CA VAL A 35 7.91 -20.51 -8.53
C VAL A 35 8.02 -20.93 -9.98
N ALA A 36 7.07 -20.52 -10.83
CA ALA A 36 7.07 -20.88 -12.25
C ALA A 36 8.34 -20.38 -12.95
N VAL A 37 8.71 -19.12 -12.73
CA VAL A 37 9.94 -18.54 -13.27
C VAL A 37 11.17 -19.27 -12.76
N ARG A 38 11.24 -19.54 -11.44
CA ARG A 38 12.37 -20.29 -10.86
C ARG A 38 12.55 -21.67 -11.50
N LEU A 39 11.46 -22.35 -11.85
CA LEU A 39 11.50 -23.66 -12.51
C LEU A 39 11.89 -23.59 -13.99
N LEU A 40 11.53 -22.51 -14.69
CA LEU A 40 11.76 -22.36 -16.14
C LEU A 40 13.12 -21.74 -16.48
N THR A 41 13.53 -20.70 -15.74
CA THR A 41 14.73 -19.91 -16.04
C THR A 41 15.87 -20.11 -15.05
N GLY A 42 15.61 -20.78 -13.92
CA GLY A 42 16.61 -20.95 -12.86
C GLY A 42 16.81 -19.69 -12.00
N ALA A 43 17.96 -19.61 -11.33
CA ALA A 43 18.33 -18.49 -10.47
C ALA A 43 18.92 -17.35 -11.32
N ASP A 44 18.17 -16.26 -11.47
CA ASP A 44 18.64 -15.06 -12.15
C ASP A 44 18.19 -13.78 -11.41
N ASP A 45 19.18 -12.97 -11.01
CA ASP A 45 18.95 -11.75 -10.23
C ASP A 45 18.24 -10.67 -11.05
N SER A 46 18.47 -10.62 -12.37
CA SER A 46 17.84 -9.62 -13.25
C SER A 46 16.35 -9.88 -13.47
N THR A 47 15.97 -11.15 -13.62
CA THR A 47 14.58 -11.58 -13.68
C THR A 47 13.90 -11.37 -12.32
N ALA A 48 14.59 -11.69 -11.23
CA ALA A 48 14.06 -11.50 -9.89
C ALA A 48 13.78 -10.02 -9.57
N SER A 49 14.70 -9.10 -9.90
CA SER A 49 14.47 -7.65 -9.71
C SER A 49 13.33 -7.14 -10.58
N SER A 50 13.18 -7.67 -11.80
CA SER A 50 12.08 -7.31 -12.71
C SER A 50 10.71 -7.75 -12.18
N ILE A 51 10.60 -8.96 -11.60
CA ILE A 51 9.34 -9.45 -11.03
C ILE A 51 9.01 -8.74 -9.72
N LEU A 52 9.97 -8.58 -8.82
CA LEU A 52 9.75 -7.91 -7.54
C LEU A 52 9.48 -6.40 -7.73
N GLY A 53 10.20 -5.74 -8.64
CA GLY A 53 9.97 -4.34 -8.97
C GLY A 53 8.69 -4.12 -9.78
N GLY A 54 8.51 -4.87 -10.85
CA GLY A 54 7.43 -4.68 -11.81
C GLY A 54 6.08 -5.20 -11.32
N PHE A 55 6.04 -6.41 -10.75
CA PHE A 55 4.77 -6.97 -10.25
C PHE A 55 4.55 -6.63 -8.79
N ALA A 56 5.50 -6.94 -7.91
CA ALA A 56 5.27 -6.81 -6.47
C ALA A 56 5.13 -5.33 -6.05
N LEU A 57 6.10 -4.47 -6.41
CA LEU A 57 6.06 -3.05 -6.06
C LEU A 57 5.13 -2.21 -6.94
N ALA A 58 5.16 -2.37 -8.28
CA ALA A 58 4.40 -1.48 -9.17
C ALA A 58 2.89 -1.80 -9.24
N THR A 59 2.50 -3.06 -9.01
CA THR A 59 1.12 -3.50 -9.20
C THR A 59 0.50 -3.99 -7.90
N MET A 60 1.10 -5.01 -7.27
CA MET A 60 0.50 -5.66 -6.10
C MET A 60 0.38 -4.71 -4.91
N VAL A 61 1.45 -4.01 -4.54
CA VAL A 61 1.48 -3.12 -3.36
C VAL A 61 0.45 -1.97 -3.47
N PRO A 62 0.34 -1.21 -4.58
CA PRO A 62 -0.70 -0.20 -4.73
C PRO A 62 -2.11 -0.79 -4.64
N LEU A 63 -2.37 -1.93 -5.30
CA LEU A 63 -3.69 -2.56 -5.28
C LEU A 63 -4.10 -3.05 -3.88
N ILE A 64 -3.16 -3.66 -3.14
CA ILE A 64 -3.38 -4.02 -1.73
C ILE A 64 -3.66 -2.76 -0.91
N GLY A 65 -2.88 -1.69 -1.15
CA GLY A 65 -3.09 -0.39 -0.53
C GLY A 65 -4.49 0.19 -0.80
N VAL A 66 -4.99 0.09 -2.04
CA VAL A 66 -6.35 0.54 -2.39
C VAL A 66 -7.38 -0.24 -1.57
N VAL A 67 -7.29 -1.57 -1.56
CA VAL A 67 -8.25 -2.43 -0.86
C VAL A 67 -8.23 -2.17 0.64
N ALA A 68 -7.04 -2.15 1.25
CA ALA A 68 -6.90 -1.97 2.69
C ALA A 68 -7.17 -0.53 3.16
N GLY A 69 -6.66 0.47 2.45
CA GLY A 69 -6.83 1.88 2.78
C GLY A 69 -8.27 2.34 2.62
N THR A 70 -8.87 2.11 1.45
CA THR A 70 -10.28 2.48 1.23
C THR A 70 -11.23 1.60 2.06
N GLY A 71 -10.93 0.30 2.19
CA GLY A 71 -11.76 -0.64 2.94
C GLY A 71 -11.80 -0.38 4.44
N ALA A 72 -10.81 0.35 4.99
CA ALA A 72 -10.75 0.66 6.41
C ALA A 72 -11.85 1.65 6.85
N ILE A 73 -12.36 2.49 5.94
CA ILE A 73 -13.36 3.51 6.27
C ILE A 73 -14.50 3.65 5.25
N GLY A 74 -14.25 3.40 3.97
CA GLY A 74 -15.23 3.57 2.89
C GLY A 74 -16.57 2.88 3.17
N PRO A 75 -16.59 1.59 3.55
CA PRO A 75 -17.83 0.92 3.95
C PRO A 75 -18.66 1.63 5.00
N GLU A 76 -18.04 2.21 6.02
CA GLU A 76 -18.77 2.88 7.09
C GLU A 76 -19.39 4.20 6.61
N ILE A 77 -18.72 4.86 5.66
CA ILE A 77 -19.19 6.10 5.04
C ILE A 77 -20.31 5.80 4.04
N ASP A 78 -20.12 4.80 3.18
CA ASP A 78 -21.08 4.41 2.13
C ASP A 78 -22.39 3.87 2.74
N ASP A 79 -22.28 3.04 3.79
CA ASP A 79 -23.43 2.46 4.48
C ASP A 79 -24.07 3.44 5.50
N GLY A 80 -23.57 4.68 5.62
CA GLY A 80 -24.04 5.70 6.59
C GLY A 80 -23.73 5.38 8.06
N SER A 81 -23.27 4.17 8.37
CA SER A 81 -23.02 3.68 9.72
C SER A 81 -21.91 4.42 10.48
N ILE A 82 -21.10 5.24 9.78
CA ILE A 82 -20.08 6.10 10.40
C ILE A 82 -20.69 7.06 11.44
N VAL A 83 -21.98 7.42 11.32
CA VAL A 83 -22.72 8.20 12.33
C VAL A 83 -22.61 7.58 13.70
N TYR A 84 -22.82 6.26 13.81
CA TYR A 84 -22.82 5.57 15.09
C TYR A 84 -21.44 5.59 15.75
N LEU A 85 -20.37 5.61 14.95
CA LEU A 85 -19.01 5.79 15.46
C LEU A 85 -18.74 7.25 15.87
N LEU A 86 -19.25 8.21 15.11
CA LEU A 86 -19.10 9.64 15.39
C LEU A 86 -19.97 10.12 16.57
N ALA A 87 -21.03 9.40 16.91
CA ALA A 87 -21.86 9.65 18.07
C ALA A 87 -21.17 9.25 19.39
N LYS A 88 -20.16 8.38 19.34
CA LYS A 88 -19.35 8.06 20.52
C LYS A 88 -18.42 9.24 20.85
N PRO A 89 -18.13 9.50 22.14
CA PRO A 89 -17.24 10.59 22.56
C PRO A 89 -15.76 10.24 22.30
N LEU A 90 -15.42 9.96 21.04
CA LEU A 90 -14.08 9.65 20.57
C LEU A 90 -13.55 10.83 19.75
N LYS A 91 -12.29 11.19 19.97
CA LYS A 91 -11.60 12.18 19.13
C LYS A 91 -11.51 11.65 17.70
N ARG A 92 -12.06 12.38 16.73
CA ARG A 92 -12.08 12.00 15.29
C ARG A 92 -10.70 11.63 14.71
N PRO A 93 -9.60 12.37 14.99
CA PRO A 93 -8.25 11.96 14.56
C PRO A 93 -7.82 10.61 15.14
N SER A 94 -8.33 10.22 16.30
CA SER A 94 -8.05 8.93 16.94
C SER A 94 -8.66 7.76 16.17
N ILE A 95 -9.83 7.96 15.55
CA ILE A 95 -10.50 6.97 14.71
C ILE A 95 -9.68 6.75 13.44
N ILE A 96 -9.32 7.83 12.74
CA ILE A 96 -8.48 7.79 11.53
C ILE A 96 -7.14 7.12 11.82
N PHE A 97 -6.44 7.55 12.88
CA PHE A 97 -5.16 6.95 13.26
C PHE A 97 -5.28 5.45 13.53
N THR A 98 -6.31 5.03 14.27
CA THR A 98 -6.51 3.61 14.57
C THR A 98 -6.80 2.79 13.31
N LYS A 99 -7.67 3.30 12.44
CA LYS A 99 -7.99 2.67 11.15
C LYS A 99 -6.78 2.57 10.24
N LEU A 100 -5.98 3.65 10.19
CA LEU A 100 -4.74 3.68 9.43
C LEU A 100 -3.74 2.63 9.94
N VAL A 101 -3.54 2.51 11.25
CA VAL A 101 -2.65 1.49 11.83
C VAL A 101 -3.07 0.08 11.41
N VAL A 102 -4.37 -0.22 11.41
CA VAL A 102 -4.89 -1.51 10.94
C VAL A 102 -4.66 -1.68 9.43
N ALA A 103 -4.98 -0.66 8.63
CA ALA A 103 -4.77 -0.70 7.19
C ALA A 103 -3.29 -0.91 6.83
N ILE A 104 -2.38 -0.19 7.49
CA ILE A 104 -0.92 -0.36 7.36
C ILE A 104 -0.53 -1.79 7.73
N GLY A 105 -0.95 -2.30 8.89
CA GLY A 105 -0.59 -3.64 9.34
C GLY A 105 -1.03 -4.71 8.34
N VAL A 106 -2.25 -4.60 7.83
CA VAL A 106 -2.77 -5.51 6.79
C VAL A 106 -1.97 -5.35 5.50
N SER A 107 -1.82 -4.12 4.98
CA SER A 107 -1.09 -3.88 3.72
C SER A 107 0.36 -4.36 3.78
N VAL A 108 1.08 -4.09 4.88
CA VAL A 108 2.46 -4.50 5.08
C VAL A 108 2.57 -6.02 5.14
N VAL A 109 1.72 -6.69 5.91
CA VAL A 109 1.75 -8.17 6.00
C VAL A 109 1.49 -8.79 4.64
N PHE A 110 0.46 -8.33 3.93
CA PHE A 110 0.08 -8.91 2.64
C PHE A 110 0.96 -8.46 1.46
N SER A 111 1.79 -7.44 1.64
CA SER A 111 2.71 -7.02 0.58
C SER A 111 4.15 -7.45 0.86
N ALA A 112 4.70 -7.11 2.03
CA ALA A 112 6.09 -7.35 2.36
C ALA A 112 6.40 -8.83 2.54
N VAL A 113 5.55 -9.59 3.26
CA VAL A 113 5.81 -11.03 3.51
C VAL A 113 5.84 -11.82 2.20
N PRO A 114 4.84 -11.73 1.30
CA PRO A 114 4.89 -12.42 0.02
C PRO A 114 6.04 -11.95 -0.87
N THR A 115 6.41 -10.67 -0.82
CA THR A 115 7.56 -10.13 -1.57
C THR A 115 8.88 -10.74 -1.09
N ILE A 116 9.05 -10.89 0.23
CA ILE A 116 10.23 -11.54 0.81
C ILE A 116 10.26 -13.02 0.41
N VAL A 117 9.13 -13.73 0.54
CA VAL A 117 9.03 -15.15 0.16
C VAL A 117 9.32 -15.34 -1.33
N ALA A 118 8.74 -14.50 -2.20
CA ALA A 118 9.02 -14.47 -3.63
C ALA A 118 10.51 -14.22 -3.91
N GLY A 119 11.11 -13.27 -3.20
CA GLY A 119 12.55 -12.99 -3.32
C GLY A 119 13.42 -14.18 -2.95
N PHE A 120 13.06 -14.95 -1.92
CA PHE A 120 13.77 -16.18 -1.56
C PHE A 120 13.57 -17.31 -2.58
N ILE A 121 12.41 -17.39 -3.23
CA ILE A 121 12.13 -18.39 -4.28
C ILE A 121 12.95 -18.06 -5.54
N LEU A 122 12.97 -16.78 -5.92
CA LEU A 122 13.61 -16.32 -7.14
C LEU A 122 15.14 -16.26 -7.02
N ASN A 123 15.66 -15.77 -5.89
CA ASN A 123 17.09 -15.55 -5.71
C ASN A 123 17.83 -16.82 -5.22
N GLY A 124 18.92 -17.19 -5.90
CA GLY A 124 19.77 -18.33 -5.53
C GLY A 124 20.94 -18.03 -4.61
N ASN A 125 21.42 -16.77 -4.52
CA ASN A 125 22.68 -16.43 -3.85
C ASN A 125 22.65 -15.19 -2.93
N SER A 126 21.72 -14.24 -3.12
CA SER A 126 21.65 -13.02 -2.32
C SER A 126 20.29 -12.85 -1.63
N GLN A 127 20.23 -13.29 -0.36
CA GLN A 127 19.07 -13.07 0.50
C GLN A 127 18.76 -11.58 0.72
N GLN A 128 19.75 -10.72 0.52
CA GLN A 128 19.67 -9.28 0.69
C GLN A 128 18.63 -8.64 -0.24
N MET A 129 18.46 -9.17 -1.46
CA MET A 129 17.48 -8.64 -2.41
C MET A 129 16.03 -8.88 -1.96
N ALA A 130 15.75 -10.04 -1.34
CA ALA A 130 14.43 -10.32 -0.78
C ALA A 130 14.06 -9.31 0.31
N PHE A 131 15.00 -9.00 1.21
CA PHE A 131 14.78 -7.99 2.26
C PHE A 131 14.71 -6.57 1.71
N ALA A 132 15.48 -6.24 0.67
CA ALA A 132 15.43 -4.93 0.02
C ALA A 132 14.04 -4.62 -0.55
N PHE A 133 13.49 -5.54 -1.36
CA PHE A 133 12.15 -5.38 -1.92
C PHE A 133 11.06 -5.53 -0.86
N GLY A 134 11.25 -6.37 0.15
CA GLY A 134 10.35 -6.47 1.30
C GLY A 134 10.23 -5.16 2.10
N ALA A 135 11.36 -4.51 2.37
CA ALA A 135 11.40 -3.22 3.06
C ALA A 135 10.77 -2.10 2.22
N ALA A 136 11.04 -2.08 0.90
CA ALA A 136 10.38 -1.16 -0.01
C ALA A 136 8.85 -1.39 -0.05
N ALA A 137 8.40 -2.64 -0.14
CA ALA A 137 6.98 -2.98 -0.12
C ALA A 137 6.31 -2.53 1.18
N ALA A 138 6.99 -2.69 2.33
CA ALA A 138 6.50 -2.20 3.62
C ALA A 138 6.38 -0.67 3.65
N ALA A 139 7.41 0.05 3.19
CA ALA A 139 7.41 1.51 3.16
C ALA A 139 6.33 2.08 2.22
N ALA A 140 6.22 1.52 1.01
CA ALA A 140 5.16 1.87 0.06
C ALA A 140 3.76 1.58 0.64
N SER A 141 3.59 0.43 1.30
CA SER A 141 2.31 0.06 1.94
C SER A 141 1.85 1.09 2.97
N VAL A 142 2.77 1.70 3.71
CA VAL A 142 2.47 2.77 4.68
C VAL A 142 1.91 3.99 3.97
N ALA A 143 2.61 4.48 2.95
CA ALA A 143 2.23 5.66 2.19
C ALA A 143 0.90 5.46 1.43
N TYR A 144 0.76 4.35 0.71
CA TYR A 144 -0.48 4.04 0.01
C TYR A 144 -1.66 3.89 0.97
N SER A 145 -1.49 3.24 2.12
CA SER A 145 -2.57 3.12 3.11
C SER A 145 -3.06 4.49 3.58
N ALA A 146 -2.15 5.46 3.78
CA ALA A 146 -2.52 6.82 4.17
C ALA A 146 -3.26 7.57 3.04
N VAL A 147 -2.75 7.49 1.80
CA VAL A 147 -3.36 8.14 0.62
C VAL A 147 -4.74 7.56 0.34
N PHE A 148 -4.88 6.23 0.30
CA PHE A 148 -6.15 5.60 -0.03
C PHE A 148 -7.17 5.68 1.09
N LEU A 149 -6.73 5.72 2.35
CA LEU A 149 -7.63 6.04 3.46
C LEU A 149 -8.16 7.46 3.34
N LEU A 150 -7.31 8.44 3.01
CA LEU A 150 -7.75 9.82 2.74
C LEU A 150 -8.79 9.86 1.60
N LEU A 151 -8.54 9.15 0.49
CA LEU A 151 -9.52 9.04 -0.60
C LEU A 151 -10.84 8.41 -0.12
N GLY A 152 -10.76 7.39 0.74
CA GLY A 152 -11.93 6.79 1.41
C GLY A 152 -12.75 7.77 2.24
N VAL A 153 -12.10 8.77 2.84
CA VAL A 153 -12.78 9.83 3.61
C VAL A 153 -13.44 10.87 2.69
N ILE A 154 -12.79 11.23 1.58
CA ILE A 154 -13.21 12.36 0.74
C ILE A 154 -14.21 11.94 -0.34
N THR A 155 -14.17 10.68 -0.79
CA THR A 155 -14.92 10.21 -1.96
C THR A 155 -15.71 8.93 -1.67
N ARG A 156 -16.95 8.86 -2.17
CA ARG A 156 -17.78 7.63 -2.13
C ARG A 156 -17.27 6.54 -3.08
N GLN A 157 -16.60 6.94 -4.17
CA GLN A 157 -16.03 6.02 -5.17
C GLN A 157 -14.52 5.83 -4.98
N ALA A 158 -14.04 5.83 -3.74
CA ALA A 158 -12.62 5.80 -3.42
C ALA A 158 -11.87 4.62 -4.06
N VAL A 159 -12.53 3.47 -4.20
CA VAL A 159 -11.94 2.29 -4.88
C VAL A 159 -11.67 2.59 -6.35
N VAL A 160 -12.58 3.25 -7.05
CA VAL A 160 -12.43 3.56 -8.48
C VAL A 160 -11.28 4.53 -8.68
N PHE A 161 -11.27 5.65 -7.94
CA PHE A 161 -10.16 6.61 -8.00
C PHE A 161 -8.83 5.99 -7.59
N GLY A 162 -8.85 5.14 -6.55
CA GLY A 162 -7.67 4.43 -6.10
C GLY A 162 -7.11 3.48 -7.16
N LEU A 163 -7.98 2.74 -7.86
CA LEU A 163 -7.59 1.87 -8.97
C LEU A 163 -7.05 2.66 -10.17
N VAL A 164 -7.70 3.77 -10.53
CA VAL A 164 -7.21 4.66 -11.60
C VAL A 164 -5.83 5.17 -11.25
N TYR A 165 -5.61 5.62 -10.01
CA TYR A 165 -4.28 6.03 -9.58
C TYR A 165 -3.28 4.85 -9.62
N ALA A 166 -3.59 3.71 -9.00
CA ALA A 166 -2.70 2.55 -8.97
C ALA A 166 -2.32 2.02 -10.36
N LEU A 167 -3.27 1.99 -11.30
CA LEU A 167 -3.05 1.41 -12.63
C LEU A 167 -2.56 2.45 -13.64
N VAL A 168 -3.15 3.65 -13.66
CA VAL A 168 -2.80 4.68 -14.65
C VAL A 168 -1.57 5.47 -14.20
N TRP A 169 -1.51 5.87 -12.93
CA TRP A 169 -0.38 6.68 -12.45
C TRP A 169 0.88 5.86 -12.28
N GLU A 170 0.82 4.76 -11.53
CA GLU A 170 2.04 3.99 -11.22
C GLU A 170 2.49 3.13 -12.41
N SER A 171 1.58 2.45 -13.11
CA SER A 171 1.98 1.51 -14.18
C SER A 171 2.19 2.20 -15.54
N LEU A 172 1.34 3.15 -15.94
CA LEU A 172 1.43 3.79 -17.26
C LEU A 172 2.25 5.09 -17.22
N ILE A 173 1.89 6.04 -16.36
CA ILE A 173 2.53 7.36 -16.35
C ILE A 173 3.93 7.26 -15.75
N GLY A 174 4.09 6.49 -14.67
CA GLY A 174 5.38 6.21 -14.04
C GLY A 174 6.35 5.48 -14.97
N SER A 175 5.87 4.63 -15.89
CA SER A 175 6.77 3.95 -16.84
C SER A 175 7.19 4.86 -18.00
N LEU A 176 6.28 5.70 -18.51
CA LEU A 176 6.46 6.49 -19.73
C LEU A 176 7.10 7.88 -19.52
N VAL A 177 6.89 8.51 -18.36
CA VAL A 177 7.30 9.91 -18.14
C VAL A 177 8.37 9.99 -17.04
N PRO A 178 9.66 10.23 -17.38
CA PRO A 178 10.75 10.28 -16.40
C PRO A 178 10.54 11.32 -15.29
N GLY A 179 9.95 12.48 -15.60
CA GLY A 179 9.63 13.50 -14.59
C GLY A 179 8.55 13.04 -13.61
N ALA A 180 7.58 12.24 -14.05
CA ALA A 180 6.49 11.75 -13.20
C ALA A 180 6.94 10.67 -12.22
N ARG A 181 8.02 9.93 -12.53
CA ARG A 181 8.64 8.96 -11.62
C ARG A 181 9.07 9.57 -10.30
N THR A 182 9.49 10.84 -10.31
CA THR A 182 9.86 11.54 -9.08
C THR A 182 8.70 11.76 -8.12
N LEU A 183 7.46 11.66 -8.60
CA LEU A 183 6.22 11.78 -7.82
C LEU A 183 5.53 10.43 -7.54
N SER A 184 6.18 9.32 -7.87
CA SER A 184 5.66 7.98 -7.65
C SER A 184 6.08 7.46 -6.27
N VAL A 185 5.11 6.97 -5.49
CA VAL A 185 5.38 6.34 -4.19
C VAL A 185 6.22 5.07 -4.37
N GLN A 186 6.03 4.36 -5.49
CA GLN A 186 6.84 3.20 -5.87
C GLN A 186 8.32 3.59 -5.99
N GLN A 187 8.65 4.70 -6.65
CA GLN A 187 10.02 5.16 -6.83
C GLN A 187 10.66 5.59 -5.50
N TRP A 188 9.90 6.22 -4.61
CA TRP A 188 10.39 6.54 -3.27
C TRP A 188 10.70 5.28 -2.46
N ALA A 189 9.87 4.26 -2.58
CA ALA A 189 10.13 2.96 -1.94
C ALA A 189 11.30 2.22 -2.58
N LEU A 190 11.47 2.29 -3.91
CA LEU A 190 12.62 1.72 -4.62
C LEU A 190 13.95 2.33 -4.16
N ALA A 191 13.98 3.60 -3.77
CA ALA A 191 15.17 4.22 -3.20
C ALA A 191 15.66 3.50 -1.92
N LEU A 192 14.73 2.95 -1.13
CA LEU A 192 15.06 2.12 0.03
C LEU A 192 15.58 0.75 -0.40
N ALA A 193 14.94 0.12 -1.39
CA ALA A 193 15.43 -1.16 -1.93
C ALA A 193 16.84 -1.03 -2.50
N GLN A 194 17.13 0.01 -3.29
CA GLN A 194 18.46 0.26 -3.83
C GLN A 194 19.51 0.38 -2.73
N LYS A 195 19.20 1.14 -1.66
CA LYS A 195 20.13 1.29 -0.53
C LYS A 195 20.40 -0.03 0.20
N ILE A 196 19.37 -0.87 0.35
CA ILE A 196 19.48 -2.15 1.07
C ILE A 196 20.16 -3.20 0.20
N ALA A 197 19.88 -3.25 -1.11
CA ALA A 197 20.46 -4.21 -2.03
C ALA A 197 21.96 -3.94 -2.31
N GLY A 198 22.38 -2.68 -2.23
CA GLY A 198 23.76 -2.26 -2.50
C GLY A 198 24.00 -1.94 -3.98
N ASP A 199 25.06 -1.17 -4.24
CA ASP A 199 25.41 -0.73 -5.60
C ASP A 199 25.82 -1.94 -6.45
N GLY A 200 25.25 -2.05 -7.67
CA GLY A 200 25.51 -3.16 -8.60
C GLY A 200 24.49 -4.31 -8.60
N ALA A 201 23.50 -4.29 -7.70
CA ALA A 201 22.46 -5.33 -7.60
C ALA A 201 21.31 -5.22 -8.64
N GLY A 202 21.44 -4.36 -9.66
CA GLY A 202 20.42 -4.18 -10.69
C GLY A 202 19.12 -3.50 -10.21
N VAL A 203 19.15 -2.80 -9.07
CA VAL A 203 18.04 -2.00 -8.54
C VAL A 203 18.38 -0.51 -8.65
N SER A 204 17.60 0.25 -9.41
CA SER A 204 17.78 1.69 -9.58
C SER A 204 16.51 2.46 -9.23
N SER A 205 16.66 3.52 -8.43
CA SER A 205 15.64 4.52 -8.14
C SER A 205 16.00 5.84 -8.83
N ASP A 206 15.00 6.50 -9.42
CA ASP A 206 15.16 7.83 -10.00
C ASP A 206 15.16 8.95 -8.93
N VAL A 207 14.95 8.59 -7.66
CA VAL A 207 14.91 9.52 -6.52
C VAL A 207 15.98 9.16 -5.49
N GLY A 208 16.71 10.17 -5.01
CA GLY A 208 17.69 10.01 -3.93
C GLY A 208 17.02 9.66 -2.60
N LEU A 209 17.65 8.79 -1.81
CA LEU A 209 17.10 8.28 -0.55
C LEU A 209 16.62 9.36 0.44
N PRO A 210 17.36 10.47 0.69
CA PRO A 210 16.88 11.50 1.61
C PRO A 210 15.54 12.11 1.17
N MET A 211 15.40 12.40 -0.13
CA MET A 211 14.17 12.96 -0.70
C MET A 211 13.04 11.94 -0.62
N ALA A 212 13.32 10.67 -0.96
CA ALA A 212 12.33 9.59 -0.87
C ALA A 212 11.76 9.43 0.54
N VAL A 213 12.61 9.45 1.57
CA VAL A 213 12.18 9.34 2.98
C VAL A 213 11.31 10.55 3.37
N VAL A 214 11.73 11.77 3.00
CA VAL A 214 10.96 12.99 3.27
C VAL A 214 9.59 12.93 2.61
N LEU A 215 9.51 12.49 1.35
CA LEU A 215 8.25 12.38 0.62
C LEU A 215 7.34 11.28 1.19
N LEU A 216 7.87 10.10 1.54
CA LEU A 216 7.11 9.02 2.17
C LEU A 216 6.54 9.44 3.54
N VAL A 217 7.36 10.07 4.38
CA VAL A 217 6.91 10.57 5.68
C VAL A 217 5.91 11.71 5.49
N GLY A 218 6.23 12.65 4.59
CA GLY A 218 5.39 13.81 4.28
C GLY A 218 4.00 13.41 3.81
N VAL A 219 3.90 12.51 2.82
CA VAL A 219 2.60 12.05 2.29
C VAL A 219 1.81 11.28 3.35
N THR A 220 2.48 10.47 4.17
CA THR A 220 1.83 9.70 5.23
C THR A 220 1.26 10.62 6.31
N VAL A 221 2.05 11.57 6.80
CA VAL A 221 1.63 12.52 7.84
C VAL A 221 0.56 13.46 7.30
N ALA A 222 0.76 14.06 6.12
CA ALA A 222 -0.20 14.97 5.51
C ALA A 222 -1.52 14.24 5.21
N GLY A 223 -1.46 13.05 4.60
CA GLY A 223 -2.64 12.24 4.29
C GLY A 223 -3.45 11.90 5.55
N THR A 224 -2.77 11.47 6.61
CA THR A 224 -3.41 11.17 7.90
C THR A 224 -4.05 12.41 8.53
N TRP A 225 -3.34 13.54 8.49
CA TRP A 225 -3.82 14.79 9.07
C TRP A 225 -5.03 15.34 8.32
N PHE A 226 -4.97 15.40 6.98
CA PHE A 226 -6.09 15.81 6.14
C PHE A 226 -7.30 14.89 6.29
N ALA A 227 -7.10 13.57 6.40
CA ALA A 227 -8.17 12.62 6.66
C ALA A 227 -8.84 12.90 8.01
N GLY A 228 -8.03 13.16 9.05
CA GLY A 228 -8.51 13.58 10.36
C GLY A 228 -9.32 14.87 10.34
N GLN A 229 -8.89 15.88 9.58
CA GLN A 229 -9.60 17.15 9.43
C GLN A 229 -10.90 16.99 8.65
N LYS A 230 -10.88 16.30 7.50
CA LYS A 230 -12.08 16.07 6.69
C LYS A 230 -13.13 15.28 7.44
N LEU A 231 -12.71 14.29 8.24
CA LEU A 231 -13.65 13.56 9.10
C LEU A 231 -14.36 14.50 10.10
N ARG A 232 -13.77 15.63 10.52
CA ARG A 232 -14.44 16.62 11.40
C ARG A 232 -15.51 17.43 10.67
N THR A 233 -15.33 17.68 9.38
CA THR A 233 -16.24 18.50 8.56
C THR A 233 -17.30 17.67 7.85
N LEU A 234 -17.30 16.34 8.00
CA LEU A 234 -18.34 15.49 7.44
C LEU A 234 -19.68 15.82 8.09
N VAL A 235 -20.50 16.55 7.32
CA VAL A 235 -21.93 16.68 7.49
C VAL A 235 -22.54 15.62 6.59
N LEU A 236 -23.25 14.65 7.16
CA LEU A 236 -23.98 13.70 6.34
C LEU A 236 -25.16 14.44 5.75
N ALA A 237 -25.20 14.53 4.42
CA ALA A 237 -26.42 14.87 3.72
C ALA A 237 -27.46 13.84 4.15
N GLY A 238 -28.54 14.34 4.77
CA GLY A 238 -29.74 13.55 4.98
C GLY A 238 -30.19 12.98 3.64
N GLU A 239 -30.72 11.76 3.69
CA GLU A 239 -31.29 11.07 2.54
C GLU A 239 -32.25 12.00 1.79
N GLU A 240 -31.97 12.26 0.51
CA GLU A 240 -33.01 12.56 -0.49
C GLU A 240 -33.45 11.23 -1.11
#